data_AF-A0A3N4LVG3-F1
#
_entry.id   AF-A0A3N4LVG3-F1
#
_cell.length_a   1.000
_cell.length_b   1.000
_cell.length_c   1.000
_cell.angle_alpha   90.00
_cell.angle_beta   90.00
_cell.angle_gamma   90.00
#
_symmetry.space_group_name_H-M   'P 1'
#
loop_
_entity.id
_entity.type
_entity.pdbx_description
1 polymer ?
#
loop_
_entity_poly.entity_id
_entity_poly.type
_entity_poly.pdbx_seq_one_letter_code
_entity_poly.pdbx_strand_id
1 'polypeptide(L)'
;MPKAGFPRRLRDHFTTNSRAYNILCQLTLALLSLLLYSLVILLYLKPKVFSLESLIDPFARGPSPQVLVSIGVAILGAATSSWTTRCVEHYLWLQLAQPLTEDHRGVTLGEAQRLAQWTVSPLQRILYFFSGRLWSLKISGALLLLVAFVNTALLAGISNQSYQITGTEHVPPDDSTTPFSGYVMAANDRYRGGQYRDIPTEIAATVTLSNLTIPPVATLCGSNTSCKVQARVAALNADCHAKSYTNVSLPLAGSSEVEIINPDPDSIELIGRPIVYKSQLNPGNTATLNPAVSPFYWANFSSSYIGGTSGSNTRNAPGDFSNIFGAWAFGGEYNADRVLFTPSETVDCNVHFGWVWATQIGSNSPTLDSTTFEKNDTEGLSKQIGLMVIGRIYGESNRSPFSFTGAAVGTGANSIFDDPIGYLLLDETAYIHADVVGRRIEKVFQMATLMAWGRQPSAAHAYYTTTITKTHYVYDSRYLLVLFIPVIAAFLGGIGKWHMGDSREVPGYNPMVIASRGPVIGVARLWDGITPEDEDRPVGSIVIDNWPGVSMNYYGCLQPVQSQQ
;
A
#
# COMPACT_ATOMS: atom_id res chain seq x y z
N MET A 1 -49.82 -44.53 14.11
CA MET A 1 -48.60 -43.99 14.76
C MET A 1 -48.95 -43.56 16.18
N PRO A 2 -48.46 -44.23 17.22
CA PRO A 2 -48.74 -43.83 18.60
C PRO A 2 -47.91 -42.59 18.93
N LYS A 3 -48.58 -41.55 19.45
CA LYS A 3 -47.94 -40.36 20.01
C LYS A 3 -47.04 -40.81 21.17
N ALA A 4 -45.73 -40.63 21.02
CA ALA A 4 -44.76 -40.86 22.09
C ALA A 4 -45.10 -39.95 23.27
N GLY A 5 -45.85 -40.49 24.24
CA GLY A 5 -46.10 -39.83 25.51
C GLY A 5 -44.77 -39.69 26.23
N PHE A 6 -44.38 -38.45 26.52
CA PHE A 6 -43.29 -38.14 27.44
C PHE A 6 -43.43 -39.04 28.69
N PRO A 7 -42.41 -39.82 29.08
CA PRO A 7 -42.56 -40.85 30.11
C PRO A 7 -43.14 -40.25 31.40
N ARG A 8 -44.27 -40.78 31.90
CA ARG A 8 -44.92 -40.30 33.14
C ARG A 8 -43.91 -40.12 34.28
N ARG A 9 -42.94 -41.03 34.41
CA ARG A 9 -41.84 -40.94 35.39
C ARG A 9 -40.96 -39.70 35.26
N LEU A 10 -40.67 -39.23 34.05
CA LEU A 10 -39.91 -37.99 33.85
C LEU A 10 -40.76 -36.78 34.24
N ARG A 11 -42.05 -36.77 33.88
CA ARG A 11 -42.97 -35.69 34.26
C ARG A 11 -43.08 -35.56 35.77
N ASP A 12 -43.27 -36.67 36.48
CA ASP A 12 -43.40 -36.69 37.93
C ASP A 12 -42.09 -36.27 38.62
N HIS A 13 -40.94 -36.63 38.05
CA HIS A 13 -39.62 -36.19 38.54
C HIS A 13 -39.39 -34.68 38.33
N PHE A 14 -39.76 -34.15 37.15
CA PHE A 14 -39.69 -32.71 36.86
C PHE A 14 -40.59 -31.90 37.77
N THR A 15 -41.80 -32.37 38.08
CA THR A 15 -42.72 -31.66 38.99
C THR A 15 -42.28 -31.70 40.45
N THR A 16 -41.59 -32.76 40.88
CA THR A 16 -41.13 -32.92 42.27
C THR A 16 -39.86 -32.13 42.55
N ASN A 17 -38.95 -32.03 41.56
CA ASN A 17 -37.66 -31.33 41.68
C ASN A 17 -37.64 -29.98 40.96
N SER A 18 -38.80 -29.40 40.67
CA SER A 18 -38.91 -28.30 39.71
C SER A 18 -38.18 -27.03 40.15
N ARG A 19 -38.13 -26.77 41.47
CA ARG A 19 -37.31 -25.69 42.04
C ARG A 19 -35.83 -25.84 41.70
N ALA A 20 -35.28 -27.06 41.79
CA ALA A 20 -33.88 -27.32 41.46
C ALA A 20 -33.60 -27.10 39.96
N TYR A 21 -34.53 -27.52 39.08
CA TYR A 21 -34.41 -27.26 37.64
C TYR A 21 -34.48 -25.78 37.27
N ASN A 22 -35.35 -25.00 37.93
CA ASN A 22 -35.44 -23.55 37.74
C ASN A 22 -34.15 -22.84 38.18
N ILE A 23 -33.59 -23.23 39.33
CA ILE A 23 -32.29 -22.73 39.82
C ILE A 23 -31.17 -23.09 38.84
N LEU A 24 -31.10 -24.36 38.41
CA LEU A 24 -30.07 -24.82 37.47
C LEU A 24 -30.12 -24.03 36.16
N CYS A 25 -31.30 -23.87 35.58
CA CYS A 25 -31.50 -23.08 34.36
C CYS A 25 -31.06 -21.62 34.49
N GLN A 26 -31.32 -20.99 35.63
CA GLN A 26 -30.93 -19.61 35.88
C GLN A 26 -29.41 -19.48 36.06
N LEU A 27 -28.80 -20.41 36.77
CA LEU A 27 -27.34 -20.48 36.94
C LEU A 27 -26.62 -20.72 35.61
N THR A 28 -27.13 -21.62 34.76
CA THR A 28 -26.51 -21.89 33.45
C THR A 28 -26.57 -20.68 32.53
N LEU A 29 -27.69 -19.95 32.50
CA LEU A 29 -27.81 -18.70 31.73
C LEU A 29 -26.86 -17.61 32.26
N ALA A 30 -26.77 -17.46 33.58
CA ALA A 30 -25.85 -16.50 34.20
C ALA A 30 -24.37 -16.85 33.89
N LEU A 31 -23.98 -18.12 34.05
CA LEU A 31 -22.63 -18.60 33.73
C LEU A 31 -22.30 -18.44 32.24
N LEU A 32 -23.24 -18.77 31.35
CA LEU A 32 -23.07 -18.59 29.91
C LEU A 32 -22.83 -17.12 29.56
N SER A 33 -23.60 -16.21 30.17
CA SER A 33 -23.42 -14.77 29.96
C SER A 33 -22.03 -14.29 30.43
N LEU A 34 -21.59 -14.70 31.63
CA LEU A 34 -20.27 -14.36 32.18
C LEU A 34 -19.12 -14.88 31.32
N LEU A 35 -19.24 -16.10 30.81
CA LEU A 35 -18.24 -16.70 29.92
C LEU A 35 -18.14 -15.91 28.61
N LEU A 36 -19.28 -15.57 28.00
CA LEU A 36 -19.32 -14.80 26.75
C LEU A 36 -18.77 -13.39 26.92
N TYR A 37 -19.07 -12.71 28.03
CA TYR A 37 -18.44 -11.41 28.35
C TYR A 37 -16.92 -11.53 28.41
N SER A 38 -16.44 -12.51 29.18
CA SER A 38 -15.00 -12.72 29.38
C SER A 38 -14.32 -12.99 28.03
N LEU A 39 -14.96 -13.78 27.17
CA LEU A 39 -14.44 -14.12 25.84
C LEU A 39 -14.38 -12.91 24.92
N VAL A 40 -15.44 -12.10 24.84
CA VAL A 40 -15.45 -10.87 24.01
C VAL A 40 -14.40 -9.87 24.49
N ILE A 41 -14.27 -9.69 25.82
CA ILE A 41 -13.25 -8.81 26.42
C ILE A 41 -11.84 -9.32 26.09
N LEU A 42 -11.58 -10.62 26.26
CA LEU A 42 -10.28 -11.21 25.95
C LEU A 42 -9.93 -11.11 24.47
N LEU A 43 -10.91 -11.26 23.57
CA LEU A 43 -10.72 -11.15 22.14
C LEU A 43 -10.26 -9.74 21.75
N TYR A 44 -10.84 -8.71 22.37
CA TYR A 44 -10.49 -7.30 22.12
C TYR A 44 -9.17 -6.88 22.77
N LEU A 45 -8.89 -7.32 24.01
CA LEU A 45 -7.70 -6.90 24.75
C LEU A 45 -6.44 -7.70 24.39
N LYS A 46 -6.60 -9.01 24.14
CA LYS A 46 -5.49 -9.94 23.90
C LYS A 46 -5.89 -11.03 22.88
N PRO A 47 -6.11 -10.67 21.61
CA PRO A 47 -6.49 -11.63 20.56
C PRO A 47 -5.49 -12.79 20.39
N LYS A 48 -4.20 -12.55 20.69
CA LYS A 48 -3.13 -13.56 20.69
C LYS A 48 -3.40 -14.77 21.59
N VAL A 49 -4.23 -14.64 22.63
CA VAL A 49 -4.55 -15.74 23.55
C VAL A 49 -5.29 -16.88 22.86
N PHE A 50 -6.02 -16.60 21.78
CA PHE A 50 -6.80 -17.61 21.06
C PHE A 50 -5.96 -18.42 20.06
N SER A 51 -4.67 -18.11 19.87
CA SER A 51 -3.77 -18.78 18.92
C SER A 51 -4.31 -18.86 17.48
N LEU A 52 -5.19 -17.92 17.11
CA LEU A 52 -5.75 -17.80 15.77
C LEU A 52 -5.07 -16.65 15.04
N GLU A 53 -4.26 -16.97 14.03
CA GLU A 53 -3.59 -15.95 13.20
C GLU A 53 -4.59 -15.04 12.47
N SER A 54 -5.78 -15.54 12.12
CA SER A 54 -6.85 -14.78 11.46
C SER A 54 -7.41 -13.62 12.29
N LEU A 55 -7.16 -13.58 13.60
CA LEU A 55 -7.51 -12.46 14.48
C LEU A 55 -6.54 -11.29 14.36
N ILE A 56 -5.38 -11.49 13.74
CA ILE A 56 -4.32 -10.48 13.62
C ILE A 56 -4.07 -10.17 12.15
N ASP A 57 -3.97 -11.20 11.32
CA ASP A 57 -3.71 -11.09 9.89
C ASP A 57 -4.99 -11.33 9.09
N PRO A 58 -5.47 -10.34 8.30
CA PRO A 58 -6.65 -10.48 7.45
C PRO A 58 -6.50 -11.55 6.35
N PHE A 59 -5.27 -11.94 6.00
CA PHE A 59 -5.01 -12.94 4.96
C PHE A 59 -4.79 -14.35 5.52
N ALA A 60 -4.69 -14.51 6.84
CA ALA A 60 -4.56 -15.82 7.46
C ALA A 60 -5.87 -16.63 7.35
N ARG A 61 -5.75 -17.96 7.24
CA ARG A 61 -6.90 -18.86 7.14
C ARG A 61 -7.63 -18.94 8.48
N GLY A 62 -8.92 -18.62 8.50
CA GLY A 62 -9.75 -18.77 9.68
C GLY A 62 -10.97 -17.83 9.69
N PRO A 63 -11.79 -17.89 10.74
CA PRO A 63 -12.89 -16.94 10.91
C PRO A 63 -12.33 -15.53 11.15
N SER A 64 -12.95 -14.52 10.51
CA SER A 64 -12.59 -13.13 10.75
C SER A 64 -13.03 -12.69 12.16
N PRO A 65 -12.33 -11.73 12.77
CA PRO A 65 -12.67 -11.27 14.11
C PRO A 65 -14.07 -10.66 14.19
N GLN A 66 -14.53 -10.02 13.11
CA GLN A 66 -15.88 -9.48 12.98
C GLN A 66 -16.95 -10.58 13.13
N VAL A 67 -16.72 -11.75 12.52
CA VAL A 67 -17.64 -12.90 12.64
C VAL A 67 -17.68 -13.42 14.07
N LEU A 68 -16.52 -13.59 14.71
CA LEU A 68 -16.44 -14.10 16.08
C LEU A 68 -17.08 -13.16 17.11
N VAL A 69 -16.84 -11.85 16.99
CA VAL A 69 -17.48 -10.84 17.84
C VAL A 69 -18.99 -10.84 17.63
N SER A 70 -19.46 -10.87 16.38
CA SER A 70 -20.89 -10.88 16.08
C SER A 70 -21.62 -12.10 16.68
N ILE A 71 -21.03 -13.30 16.53
CA ILE A 71 -21.59 -14.52 17.13
C ILE A 71 -21.59 -14.41 18.66
N GLY A 72 -20.47 -14.01 19.26
CA GLY A 72 -20.36 -13.88 20.72
C GLY A 72 -21.38 -12.89 21.30
N VAL A 73 -21.54 -11.73 20.68
CA VAL A 73 -22.48 -10.69 21.11
C VAL A 73 -23.94 -11.11 20.90
N ALA A 74 -24.25 -11.78 19.79
CA ALA A 74 -25.60 -12.29 19.54
C ALA A 74 -26.03 -13.31 20.61
N ILE A 75 -25.17 -14.27 20.94
CA ILE A 75 -25.46 -15.27 21.99
C ILE A 75 -25.54 -14.57 23.36
N LEU A 76 -24.66 -13.60 23.63
CA LEU A 76 -24.69 -12.83 24.87
C LEU A 76 -26.00 -12.06 25.05
N GLY A 77 -26.48 -11.40 23.99
CA GLY A 77 -27.75 -10.68 24.02
C GLY A 77 -28.94 -11.60 24.21
N ALA A 78 -28.95 -12.76 23.53
CA ALA A 78 -29.99 -13.77 23.70
C ALA A 78 -29.99 -14.35 25.13
N ALA A 79 -28.83 -14.66 25.70
CA ALA A 79 -28.68 -15.17 27.06
C ALA A 79 -29.14 -14.13 28.10
N THR A 80 -28.73 -12.87 27.93
CA THR A 80 -29.09 -11.75 28.82
C THR A 80 -30.59 -11.47 28.79
N SER A 81 -31.19 -11.41 27.59
CA SER A 81 -32.64 -11.23 27.43
C SER A 81 -33.42 -12.40 28.03
N SER A 82 -32.99 -13.65 27.79
CA SER A 82 -33.66 -14.84 28.33
C SER A 82 -33.60 -14.88 29.86
N TRP A 83 -32.42 -14.58 30.43
CA TRP A 83 -32.20 -14.55 31.87
C TRP A 83 -33.08 -13.51 32.57
N THR A 84 -33.04 -12.26 32.09
CA THR A 84 -33.87 -11.16 32.62
C THR A 84 -35.37 -11.46 32.49
N THR A 85 -35.80 -12.00 31.36
CA THR A 85 -37.20 -12.40 31.14
C THR A 85 -37.67 -13.42 32.16
N ARG A 86 -36.87 -14.46 32.41
CA ARG A 86 -37.21 -15.50 33.40
C ARG A 86 -37.26 -14.95 34.83
N CYS A 87 -36.38 -14.02 35.20
CA CYS A 87 -36.42 -13.37 36.51
C CYS A 87 -37.71 -12.56 36.72
N VAL A 88 -38.15 -11.81 35.69
CA VAL A 88 -39.40 -11.03 35.76
C VAL A 88 -40.62 -11.94 35.79
N GLU A 89 -40.61 -13.00 34.99
CA GLU A 89 -41.68 -14.00 34.98
C GLU A 89 -41.81 -14.70 36.35
N HIS A 90 -40.70 -15.14 36.95
CA HIS A 90 -40.73 -15.76 38.28
C HIS A 90 -41.23 -14.79 39.34
N TYR A 91 -40.79 -13.53 39.29
CA TYR A 91 -41.27 -12.49 40.20
C TYR A 91 -42.77 -12.28 40.08
N LEU A 92 -43.31 -12.19 38.86
CA LEU A 92 -44.75 -12.08 38.62
C LEU A 92 -45.52 -13.23 39.27
N TRP A 93 -45.10 -14.47 39.03
CA TRP A 93 -45.79 -15.64 39.57
C TRP A 93 -45.73 -15.73 41.08
N LEU A 94 -44.59 -15.41 41.68
CA LEU A 94 -44.45 -15.37 43.14
C LEU A 94 -45.36 -14.32 43.78
N GLN A 95 -45.50 -13.15 43.16
CA GLN A 95 -46.40 -12.10 43.63
C GLN A 95 -47.88 -12.51 43.51
N LEU A 96 -48.24 -13.33 42.52
CA LEU A 96 -49.60 -13.86 42.35
C LEU A 96 -49.90 -15.06 43.26
N ALA A 97 -48.87 -15.81 43.69
CA ALA A 97 -49.03 -16.99 44.54
C ALA A 97 -49.19 -16.66 46.04
N GLN A 98 -48.79 -15.47 46.48
CA GLN A 98 -48.83 -15.08 47.89
C GLN A 98 -50.26 -14.71 48.35
N PRO A 99 -50.72 -15.20 49.52
CA PRO A 99 -52.00 -14.81 50.08
C PRO A 99 -52.00 -13.34 50.53
N LEU A 100 -53.08 -12.61 50.23
CA LEU A 100 -53.27 -11.24 50.69
C LEU A 100 -53.33 -11.22 52.22
N THR A 101 -52.29 -10.65 52.85
CA THR A 101 -52.23 -10.38 54.29
C THR A 101 -52.18 -8.87 54.52
N GLU A 102 -52.58 -8.38 55.70
CA GLU A 102 -52.66 -6.94 56.00
C GLU A 102 -51.32 -6.19 55.78
N ASP A 103 -50.18 -6.89 55.88
CA ASP A 103 -48.83 -6.34 55.65
C ASP A 103 -48.34 -6.46 54.19
N HIS A 104 -48.97 -7.29 53.35
CA HIS A 104 -48.56 -7.50 51.95
C HIS A 104 -49.61 -6.96 50.98
N ARG A 105 -49.41 -5.72 50.54
CA ARG A 105 -50.13 -5.17 49.37
C ARG A 105 -49.60 -5.86 48.11
N GLY A 106 -50.28 -6.92 47.67
CA GLY A 106 -49.98 -7.64 46.44
C GLY A 106 -49.98 -6.74 45.19
N VAL A 107 -49.55 -7.31 44.06
CA VAL A 107 -49.49 -6.60 42.77
C VAL A 107 -50.91 -6.29 42.26
N THR A 108 -51.15 -5.07 41.80
CA THR A 108 -52.46 -4.69 41.22
C THR A 108 -52.68 -5.44 39.90
N LEU A 109 -53.93 -5.74 39.55
CA LEU A 109 -54.26 -6.47 38.31
C LEU A 109 -53.65 -5.81 37.06
N GLY A 110 -53.70 -4.48 36.98
CA GLY A 110 -53.09 -3.73 35.88
C GLY A 110 -51.56 -3.83 35.84
N GLU A 111 -50.88 -3.91 36.99
CA GLU A 111 -49.43 -4.11 37.03
C GLU A 111 -49.06 -5.56 36.70
N ALA A 112 -49.85 -6.54 37.15
CA ALA A 112 -49.67 -7.96 36.79
C ALA A 112 -49.81 -8.18 35.28
N GLN A 113 -50.82 -7.56 34.65
CA GLN A 113 -51.01 -7.58 33.20
C GLN A 113 -49.80 -6.98 32.46
N ARG A 114 -49.31 -5.82 32.93
CA ARG A 114 -48.14 -5.14 32.33
C ARG A 114 -46.87 -5.97 32.46
N LEU A 115 -46.63 -6.62 33.60
CA LEU A 115 -45.49 -7.51 33.81
C LEU A 115 -45.60 -8.78 32.95
N ALA A 116 -46.79 -9.36 32.81
CA ALA A 116 -47.02 -10.51 31.93
C ALA A 116 -46.83 -10.15 30.45
N GLN A 117 -47.17 -8.93 30.05
CA GLN A 117 -46.93 -8.42 28.71
C GLN A 117 -45.43 -8.12 28.47
N TRP A 118 -44.73 -7.62 29.49
CA TRP A 118 -43.29 -7.31 29.44
C TRP A 118 -42.44 -8.55 29.13
N THR A 119 -42.79 -9.70 29.70
CA THR A 119 -42.05 -10.96 29.50
C THR A 119 -42.22 -11.51 28.09
N VAL A 120 -43.38 -11.30 27.46
CA VAL A 120 -43.74 -11.90 26.17
C VAL A 120 -43.35 -11.02 24.98
N SER A 121 -43.38 -9.69 25.12
CA SER A 121 -43.23 -8.79 23.98
C SER A 121 -42.17 -7.70 24.20
N PRO A 122 -41.19 -7.54 23.28
CA PRO A 122 -40.24 -6.42 23.31
C PRO A 122 -40.91 -5.04 23.26
N LEU A 123 -42.01 -4.90 22.50
CA LEU A 123 -42.77 -3.65 22.44
C LEU A 123 -43.36 -3.28 23.81
N GLN A 124 -43.84 -4.29 24.54
CA GLN A 124 -44.39 -4.09 25.88
C GLN A 124 -43.32 -3.72 26.90
N ARG A 125 -42.04 -4.07 26.66
CA ARG A 125 -40.92 -3.56 27.46
C ARG A 125 -40.74 -2.05 27.31
N ILE A 126 -41.01 -1.50 26.11
CA ILE A 126 -41.01 -0.05 25.85
C ILE A 126 -42.20 0.60 26.54
N LEU A 127 -43.41 0.06 26.33
CA LEU A 127 -44.63 0.64 26.91
C LEU A 127 -44.58 0.64 28.45
N TYR A 128 -44.00 -0.40 29.04
CA TYR A 128 -43.77 -0.47 30.48
C TYR A 128 -42.86 0.66 31.01
N PHE A 129 -41.97 1.24 30.19
CA PHE A 129 -41.19 2.41 30.59
C PHE A 129 -42.10 3.58 31.00
N PHE A 130 -43.17 3.82 30.27
CA PHE A 130 -44.10 4.92 30.53
C PHE A 130 -45.12 4.58 31.61
N SER A 131 -45.69 3.37 31.55
CA SER A 131 -46.82 3.00 32.41
C SER A 131 -46.48 2.12 33.62
N GLY A 132 -45.31 1.50 33.66
CA GLY A 132 -44.94 0.53 34.71
C GLY A 132 -44.66 1.16 36.07
N ARG A 133 -44.76 0.37 37.14
CA ARG A 133 -44.47 0.83 38.51
C ARG A 133 -43.00 0.67 38.90
N LEU A 134 -42.33 -0.38 38.41
CA LEU A 134 -40.96 -0.72 38.84
C LEU A 134 -39.89 -0.03 37.98
N TRP A 135 -39.21 0.97 38.53
CA TRP A 135 -38.14 1.70 37.86
C TRP A 135 -36.99 0.81 37.33
N SER A 136 -36.63 -0.25 38.07
CA SER A 136 -35.57 -1.16 37.63
C SER A 136 -35.93 -1.88 36.32
N LEU A 137 -37.21 -2.21 36.13
CA LEU A 137 -37.71 -2.87 34.91
C LEU A 137 -37.92 -1.90 33.76
N LYS A 138 -38.26 -0.63 34.05
CA LYS A 138 -38.29 0.43 33.04
C LYS A 138 -36.93 0.54 32.35
N ILE A 139 -35.88 0.74 33.15
CA ILE A 139 -34.52 0.96 32.64
C ILE A 139 -33.97 -0.33 32.02
N SER A 140 -34.17 -1.49 32.65
CA SER A 140 -33.76 -2.79 32.10
C SER A 140 -34.41 -3.07 30.74
N GLY A 141 -35.71 -2.81 30.59
CA GLY A 141 -36.43 -2.98 29.32
C GLY A 141 -35.86 -2.12 28.19
N ALA A 142 -35.54 -0.86 28.46
CA ALA A 142 -34.91 0.03 27.49
C ALA A 142 -33.47 -0.43 27.12
N LEU A 143 -32.67 -0.80 28.12
CA LEU A 143 -31.30 -1.29 27.88
C LEU A 143 -31.26 -2.61 27.10
N LEU A 144 -32.23 -3.51 27.31
CA LEU A 144 -32.34 -4.77 26.54
C LEU A 144 -32.56 -4.53 25.04
N LEU A 145 -33.18 -3.42 24.65
CA LEU A 145 -33.29 -3.02 23.25
C LEU A 145 -31.96 -2.48 22.72
N LEU A 146 -31.25 -1.72 23.56
CA LEU A 146 -29.93 -1.18 23.22
C LEU A 146 -28.87 -2.27 23.03
N VAL A 147 -29.09 -3.49 23.54
CA VAL A 147 -28.22 -4.65 23.28
C VAL A 147 -28.06 -4.94 21.79
N ALA A 148 -29.07 -4.63 20.96
CA ALA A 148 -28.98 -4.80 19.51
C ALA A 148 -27.87 -3.92 18.89
N PHE A 149 -27.56 -2.76 19.48
CA PHE A 149 -26.53 -1.85 19.01
C PHE A 149 -25.11 -2.23 19.47
N VAL A 150 -24.99 -3.11 20.48
CA VAL A 150 -23.70 -3.54 21.02
C VAL A 150 -22.84 -4.19 19.95
N ASN A 151 -23.44 -5.00 19.08
CA ASN A 151 -22.72 -5.66 17.98
C ASN A 151 -22.14 -4.63 17.01
N THR A 152 -22.98 -3.72 16.51
CA THR A 152 -22.56 -2.68 15.56
C THR A 152 -21.44 -1.81 16.12
N ALA A 153 -21.53 -1.42 17.39
CA ALA A 153 -20.48 -0.64 18.04
C ALA A 153 -19.17 -1.44 18.18
N LEU A 154 -19.24 -2.70 18.60
CA LEU A 154 -18.06 -3.58 18.70
C LEU A 154 -17.52 -4.02 17.32
N LEU A 155 -18.24 -3.83 16.22
CA LEU A 155 -17.66 -4.03 14.89
C LEU A 155 -16.93 -2.78 14.41
N ALA A 156 -17.45 -1.59 14.76
CA ALA A 156 -16.81 -0.31 14.44
C ALA A 156 -15.44 -0.13 15.13
N GLY A 157 -15.22 -0.80 16.27
CA GLY A 157 -13.93 -0.81 16.96
C GLY A 157 -12.85 -1.70 16.32
N ILE A 158 -13.16 -2.43 15.25
CA ILE A 158 -12.20 -3.28 14.51
C ILE A 158 -11.84 -2.57 13.21
N SER A 159 -10.56 -2.20 13.06
CA SER A 159 -10.05 -1.52 11.86
C SER A 159 -8.83 -2.22 11.29
N ASN A 160 -8.54 -1.95 10.02
CA ASN A 160 -7.34 -2.44 9.35
C ASN A 160 -6.28 -1.34 9.37
N GLN A 161 -5.07 -1.67 9.85
CA GLN A 161 -3.93 -0.77 9.78
C GLN A 161 -2.83 -1.40 8.93
N SER A 162 -2.36 -0.66 7.93
CA SER A 162 -1.21 -1.03 7.10
C SER A 162 0.07 -0.41 7.67
N TYR A 163 1.16 -1.18 7.61
CA TYR A 163 2.50 -0.71 7.89
C TYR A 163 3.47 -1.25 6.83
N GLN A 164 4.52 -0.50 6.57
CA GLN A 164 5.54 -0.87 5.59
C GLN A 164 6.73 -1.51 6.32
N ILE A 165 7.16 -2.66 5.82
CA ILE A 165 8.41 -3.30 6.21
C ILE A 165 9.39 -3.08 5.08
N THR A 166 10.53 -2.46 5.39
CA THR A 166 11.61 -2.25 4.43
C THR A 166 12.74 -3.23 4.75
N GLY A 167 13.12 -4.05 3.79
CA GLY A 167 14.29 -4.92 3.87
C GLY A 167 15.37 -4.44 2.90
N THR A 168 16.64 -4.48 3.30
CA THR A 168 17.78 -4.20 2.41
C THR A 168 18.69 -5.43 2.38
N GLU A 169 19.00 -5.91 1.19
CA GLU A 169 19.91 -7.03 0.95
C GLU A 169 21.11 -6.54 0.13
N HIS A 170 22.32 -6.91 0.55
CA HIS A 170 23.54 -6.63 -0.19
C HIS A 170 23.96 -7.86 -0.99
N VAL A 171 24.10 -7.68 -2.30
CA VAL A 171 24.57 -8.70 -3.24
C VAL A 171 25.96 -8.28 -3.73
N PRO A 172 27.03 -8.99 -3.33
CA PRO A 172 28.36 -8.73 -3.84
C PRO A 172 28.46 -9.08 -5.34
N PRO A 173 29.43 -8.51 -6.06
CA PRO A 173 29.68 -8.86 -7.45
C PRO A 173 30.07 -10.34 -7.58
N ASP A 174 29.76 -10.93 -8.73
CA ASP A 174 30.13 -12.30 -9.06
C ASP A 174 31.66 -12.40 -9.29
N ASP A 175 32.33 -13.27 -8.53
CA ASP A 175 33.78 -13.51 -8.57
C ASP A 175 34.29 -13.90 -9.96
N SER A 176 33.41 -14.42 -10.83
CA SER A 176 33.74 -14.80 -12.21
C SER A 176 33.68 -13.63 -13.21
N THR A 177 33.19 -12.46 -12.79
CA THR A 177 32.98 -11.29 -13.65
C THR A 177 33.94 -10.15 -13.33
N THR A 178 34.49 -9.51 -14.36
CA THR A 178 35.29 -8.29 -14.16
C THR A 178 34.37 -7.08 -14.03
N PRO A 179 34.74 -6.02 -13.28
CA PRO A 179 33.88 -4.84 -13.11
C PRO A 179 33.47 -4.15 -14.43
N PHE A 180 34.31 -4.20 -15.47
CA PHE A 180 34.00 -3.64 -16.79
C PHE A 180 33.48 -4.66 -17.80
N SER A 181 33.15 -5.88 -17.37
CA SER A 181 32.64 -6.94 -18.25
C SER A 181 31.46 -6.48 -19.13
N GLY A 182 30.54 -5.67 -18.61
CA GLY A 182 29.43 -5.10 -19.40
C GLY A 182 29.85 -4.24 -20.60
N TYR A 183 31.01 -3.57 -20.52
CA TYR A 183 31.60 -2.85 -21.66
C TYR A 183 32.36 -3.78 -22.59
N VAL A 184 33.15 -4.70 -22.02
CA VAL A 184 34.04 -5.59 -22.76
C VAL A 184 33.27 -6.64 -23.56
N MET A 185 32.20 -7.20 -22.99
CA MET A 185 31.34 -8.17 -23.67
C MET A 185 30.67 -7.53 -24.88
N ALA A 186 30.14 -6.31 -24.74
CA ALA A 186 29.60 -5.55 -25.86
C ALA A 186 30.64 -5.33 -26.97
N ALA A 187 31.86 -4.92 -26.60
CA ALA A 187 32.95 -4.75 -27.56
C ALA A 187 33.41 -6.06 -28.25
N ASN A 188 33.14 -7.22 -27.63
CA ASN A 188 33.54 -8.55 -28.11
C ASN A 188 32.43 -9.30 -28.87
N ASP A 189 31.16 -8.93 -28.68
CA ASP A 189 30.02 -9.52 -29.38
C ASP A 189 30.06 -9.16 -30.87
N ARG A 190 30.72 -10.01 -31.67
CA ARG A 190 30.56 -10.04 -33.13
C ARG A 190 29.11 -10.36 -33.43
N TYR A 191 28.37 -9.44 -34.06
CA TYR A 191 26.98 -9.73 -34.40
C TYR A 191 26.90 -10.95 -35.33
N ARG A 192 25.93 -11.83 -35.02
CA ARG A 192 25.57 -13.06 -35.74
C ARG A 192 25.37 -12.83 -37.25
N GLY A 193 26.46 -12.77 -38.01
CA GLY A 193 26.47 -12.77 -39.48
C GLY A 193 27.00 -11.52 -40.21
N GLY A 194 27.58 -10.51 -39.53
CA GLY A 194 28.08 -9.28 -40.18
C GLY A 194 29.53 -8.90 -39.81
N GLN A 195 30.14 -7.98 -40.58
CA GLN A 195 31.49 -7.45 -40.33
C GLN A 195 31.54 -6.26 -39.34
N TYR A 196 30.41 -5.84 -38.77
CA TYR A 196 30.32 -4.72 -37.83
C TYR A 196 30.41 -5.18 -36.36
N ARG A 197 31.10 -4.43 -35.51
CA ARG A 197 31.23 -4.67 -34.06
C ARG A 197 30.51 -3.58 -33.27
N ASP A 198 29.96 -3.95 -32.11
CA ASP A 198 29.33 -3.02 -31.16
C ASP A 198 30.41 -2.17 -30.48
N ILE A 199 30.50 -0.86 -30.77
CA ILE A 199 31.36 0.07 -30.00
C ILE A 199 30.49 0.69 -28.90
N PRO A 200 30.72 0.37 -27.60
CA PRO A 200 29.83 0.80 -26.52
C PRO A 200 29.62 2.31 -26.45
N THR A 201 30.68 3.08 -26.71
CA THR A 201 30.64 4.56 -26.66
C THR A 201 29.86 5.16 -27.83
N GLU A 202 29.93 4.57 -29.03
CA GLU A 202 29.21 5.04 -30.22
C GLU A 202 27.69 4.81 -30.09
N ILE A 203 27.29 3.66 -29.55
CA ILE A 203 25.89 3.35 -29.28
C ILE A 203 25.34 4.26 -28.19
N ALA A 204 26.11 4.45 -27.11
CA ALA A 204 25.75 5.38 -26.05
C ALA A 204 25.60 6.81 -26.58
N ALA A 205 26.48 7.23 -27.51
CA ALA A 205 26.40 8.52 -28.15
C ALA A 205 25.13 8.64 -28.98
N THR A 206 24.85 7.66 -29.83
CA THR A 206 23.64 7.63 -30.65
C THR A 206 22.37 7.69 -29.81
N VAL A 207 22.27 6.87 -28.74
CA VAL A 207 21.10 6.85 -27.85
C VAL A 207 20.95 8.18 -27.10
N THR A 208 22.02 8.68 -26.50
CA THR A 208 21.98 9.92 -25.71
C THR A 208 21.65 11.14 -26.56
N LEU A 209 22.34 11.29 -27.69
CA LEU A 209 22.21 12.45 -28.56
C LEU A 209 20.89 12.43 -29.36
N SER A 210 20.31 11.24 -29.58
CA SER A 210 18.95 11.10 -30.12
C SER A 210 17.85 11.21 -29.04
N ASN A 211 18.21 11.59 -27.81
CA ASN A 211 17.28 11.74 -26.68
C ASN A 211 16.48 10.47 -26.35
N LEU A 212 17.11 9.31 -26.51
CA LEU A 212 16.55 8.01 -26.17
C LEU A 212 16.93 7.62 -24.73
N THR A 213 16.04 6.90 -24.06
CA THR A 213 16.28 6.35 -22.72
C THR A 213 16.56 4.87 -22.80
N ILE A 214 17.43 4.38 -21.92
CA ILE A 214 17.63 2.94 -21.76
C ILE A 214 16.44 2.29 -21.04
N PRO A 215 16.06 1.06 -21.42
CA PRO A 215 15.01 0.32 -20.73
C PRO A 215 15.44 -0.02 -19.29
N PRO A 216 14.48 -0.27 -18.39
CA PRO A 216 14.79 -0.80 -17.07
C PRO A 216 15.52 -2.14 -17.18
N VAL A 217 16.46 -2.39 -16.28
CA VAL A 217 17.15 -3.68 -16.22
C VAL A 217 16.17 -4.70 -15.64
N ALA A 218 15.56 -5.50 -16.53
CA ALA A 218 14.46 -6.41 -16.19
C ALA A 218 14.83 -7.46 -15.13
N THR A 219 16.12 -7.78 -15.00
CA THR A 219 16.63 -8.78 -14.05
C THR A 219 16.80 -8.25 -12.62
N LEU A 220 16.83 -6.93 -12.41
CA LEU A 220 17.11 -6.33 -11.11
C LEU A 220 15.87 -6.26 -10.21
N CYS A 221 14.84 -5.53 -10.64
CA CYS A 221 13.59 -5.37 -9.88
C CYS A 221 12.41 -6.17 -10.43
N GLY A 222 12.58 -6.85 -11.58
CA GLY A 222 11.48 -7.54 -12.25
C GLY A 222 10.28 -6.62 -12.46
N SER A 223 9.09 -7.12 -12.13
CA SER A 223 7.83 -6.36 -12.15
C SER A 223 7.50 -5.66 -10.82
N ASN A 224 8.38 -5.73 -9.81
CA ASN A 224 8.10 -5.19 -8.49
C ASN A 224 8.35 -3.67 -8.45
N THR A 225 7.28 -2.88 -8.45
CA THR A 225 7.34 -1.42 -8.38
C THR A 225 7.89 -0.90 -7.05
N SER A 226 7.85 -1.71 -5.99
CA SER A 226 8.34 -1.39 -4.65
C SER A 226 9.80 -1.76 -4.41
N CYS A 227 10.48 -2.26 -5.45
CA CYS A 227 11.91 -2.58 -5.42
C CYS A 227 12.73 -1.35 -5.81
N LYS A 228 13.78 -1.07 -5.04
CA LYS A 228 14.81 -0.08 -5.35
C LYS A 228 16.16 -0.77 -5.33
N VAL A 229 16.92 -0.66 -6.40
CA VAL A 229 18.32 -1.10 -6.46
C VAL A 229 19.22 0.11 -6.45
N GLN A 230 20.21 0.09 -5.58
CA GLN A 230 21.33 1.03 -5.61
C GLN A 230 22.60 0.21 -5.77
N ALA A 231 23.38 0.48 -6.82
CA ALA A 231 24.57 -0.31 -7.14
C ALA A 231 25.79 0.58 -7.34
N ARG A 232 26.94 0.15 -6.81
CA ARG A 232 28.24 0.75 -7.13
C ARG A 232 28.78 0.06 -8.37
N VAL A 233 28.84 0.79 -9.48
CA VAL A 233 29.16 0.27 -10.81
C VAL A 233 30.48 0.85 -11.32
N ALA A 234 31.19 0.09 -12.16
CA ALA A 234 32.37 0.59 -12.85
C ALA A 234 31.95 1.58 -13.95
N ALA A 235 32.54 2.77 -13.94
CA ALA A 235 32.10 3.89 -14.74
C ALA A 235 33.23 4.48 -15.57
N LEU A 236 32.85 5.00 -16.73
CA LEU A 236 33.61 6.01 -17.45
C LEU A 236 32.92 7.35 -17.21
N ASN A 237 33.69 8.36 -16.80
CA ASN A 237 33.17 9.71 -16.59
C ASN A 237 34.05 10.70 -17.35
N ALA A 238 33.44 11.53 -18.19
CA ALA A 238 34.13 12.65 -18.81
C ALA A 238 33.98 13.89 -17.92
N ASP A 239 35.04 14.67 -17.85
CA ASP A 239 35.06 16.03 -17.30
C ASP A 239 35.45 16.97 -18.43
N CYS A 240 34.55 17.86 -18.83
CA CYS A 240 34.69 18.67 -20.03
C CYS A 240 34.82 20.16 -19.69
N HIS A 241 35.88 20.79 -20.21
CA HIS A 241 36.07 22.23 -20.19
C HIS A 241 35.67 22.84 -21.52
N ALA A 242 34.65 23.69 -21.48
CA ALA A 242 34.12 24.41 -22.63
C ALA A 242 34.66 25.84 -22.66
N LYS A 243 35.02 26.32 -23.85
CA LYS A 243 35.44 27.70 -24.04
C LYS A 243 34.93 28.25 -25.37
N SER A 244 34.23 29.38 -25.28
CA SER A 244 33.78 30.17 -26.42
C SER A 244 34.74 31.33 -26.66
N TYR A 245 35.04 31.57 -27.93
CA TYR A 245 35.87 32.68 -28.38
C TYR A 245 34.99 33.60 -29.24
N THR A 246 34.62 34.73 -28.65
CA THR A 246 33.83 35.77 -29.33
C THR A 246 34.72 36.80 -30.03
N ASN A 247 35.95 37.00 -29.55
CA ASN A 247 36.96 37.88 -30.12
C ASN A 247 38.33 37.17 -30.03
N VAL A 248 38.79 36.57 -31.12
CA VAL A 248 40.04 35.79 -31.13
C VAL A 248 41.24 36.74 -31.20
N SER A 249 41.68 37.28 -30.06
CA SER A 249 43.04 37.83 -29.89
C SER A 249 43.99 36.70 -29.43
N LEU A 250 44.97 36.32 -30.26
CA LEU A 250 45.89 35.20 -30.03
C LEU A 250 47.28 35.68 -29.58
N PRO A 251 47.76 35.34 -28.37
CA PRO A 251 49.03 35.85 -27.86
C PRO A 251 50.25 35.29 -28.61
N LEU A 252 51.17 36.18 -28.95
CA LEU A 252 52.46 35.89 -29.61
C LEU A 252 53.34 34.91 -28.83
N ALA A 253 53.68 33.79 -29.47
CA ALA A 253 55.02 33.24 -29.39
C ALA A 253 55.42 32.56 -30.72
N GLY A 254 55.81 33.40 -31.68
CA GLY A 254 56.96 33.11 -32.54
C GLY A 254 56.79 32.08 -33.66
N SER A 255 55.80 32.22 -34.53
CA SER A 255 55.93 31.80 -35.95
C SER A 255 54.74 32.26 -36.77
N SER A 256 54.97 33.14 -37.74
CA SER A 256 54.27 33.28 -39.03
C SER A 256 52.73 33.17 -39.09
N GLU A 257 51.97 33.39 -38.02
CA GLU A 257 50.51 33.37 -37.95
C GLU A 257 49.99 34.74 -37.45
N VAL A 258 48.91 35.23 -38.06
CA VAL A 258 48.36 36.58 -37.82
C VAL A 258 47.46 36.56 -36.60
N GLU A 259 47.67 37.51 -35.70
CA GLU A 259 46.79 37.92 -34.61
C GLU A 259 45.90 39.09 -35.12
N ILE A 260 44.57 39.04 -34.92
CA ILE A 260 43.71 40.22 -35.05
C ILE A 260 42.96 40.43 -33.73
N ILE A 261 43.20 41.57 -33.08
CA ILE A 261 42.49 42.05 -31.90
C ILE A 261 41.52 43.15 -32.36
N ASN A 262 40.22 42.96 -32.11
CA ASN A 262 39.10 43.88 -32.37
C ASN A 262 38.89 44.32 -33.83
N PRO A 263 37.67 44.08 -34.33
CA PRO A 263 37.11 45.01 -35.28
C PRO A 263 35.65 45.36 -34.99
N ASP A 264 35.29 46.57 -35.40
CA ASP A 264 33.94 46.93 -35.81
C ASP A 264 33.28 45.82 -36.66
N PRO A 265 31.94 45.83 -36.87
CA PRO A 265 31.23 44.91 -37.76
C PRO A 265 31.81 44.78 -39.20
N ASP A 266 32.79 45.60 -39.58
CA ASP A 266 33.45 45.65 -40.88
C ASP A 266 34.86 45.01 -40.97
N SER A 267 35.46 44.39 -39.93
CA SER A 267 36.92 44.09 -40.00
C SER A 267 37.50 42.77 -39.42
N ILE A 268 36.88 41.59 -39.57
CA ILE A 268 37.66 40.31 -39.54
C ILE A 268 37.86 39.80 -40.96
N GLU A 269 39.08 39.89 -41.46
CA GLU A 269 39.53 39.36 -42.76
C GLU A 269 40.62 38.30 -42.49
N LEU A 270 40.22 37.02 -42.39
CA LEU A 270 41.14 35.88 -42.25
C LEU A 270 41.08 35.03 -43.53
N ILE A 271 41.59 35.59 -44.62
CA ILE A 271 41.69 34.88 -45.89
C ILE A 271 43.00 34.05 -45.88
N GLY A 272 42.89 32.73 -45.99
CA GLY A 272 44.02 31.90 -46.44
C GLY A 272 44.78 31.04 -45.41
N ARG A 273 44.46 31.06 -44.10
CA ARG A 273 45.28 30.37 -43.08
C ARG A 273 44.48 29.43 -42.18
N PRO A 274 45.03 28.24 -41.83
CA PRO A 274 44.45 27.38 -40.83
C PRO A 274 44.50 28.04 -39.44
N ILE A 275 43.45 27.87 -38.65
CA ILE A 275 43.40 28.24 -37.24
C ILE A 275 43.64 26.97 -36.41
N VAL A 276 44.72 26.96 -35.62
CA VAL A 276 45.10 25.81 -34.81
C VAL A 276 44.77 26.06 -33.35
N TYR A 277 43.88 25.25 -32.79
CA TYR A 277 43.58 25.19 -31.37
C TYR A 277 44.36 24.05 -30.72
N LYS A 278 44.84 24.27 -29.49
CA LYS A 278 45.55 23.26 -28.70
C LYS A 278 44.77 22.98 -27.41
N SER A 279 44.64 21.70 -27.06
CA SER A 279 44.08 21.28 -25.78
C SER A 279 44.95 21.77 -24.63
N GLN A 280 44.31 22.24 -23.56
CA GLN A 280 44.97 22.64 -22.32
C GLN A 280 45.27 21.42 -21.45
N LEU A 281 44.41 20.39 -21.53
CA LEU A 281 44.55 19.14 -20.79
C LEU A 281 45.61 18.21 -21.39
N ASN A 282 45.72 18.19 -22.73
CA ASN A 282 46.72 17.43 -23.46
C ASN A 282 47.27 18.25 -24.65
N PRO A 283 48.38 18.99 -24.47
CA PRO A 283 48.95 19.84 -25.51
C PRO A 283 49.33 19.13 -26.82
N GLY A 284 49.42 17.80 -26.82
CA GLY A 284 49.62 16.99 -28.01
C GLY A 284 48.38 16.85 -28.90
N ASN A 285 47.18 17.13 -28.37
CA ASN A 285 45.94 17.15 -29.13
C ASN A 285 45.69 18.56 -29.68
N THR A 286 45.55 18.65 -31.01
CA THR A 286 45.31 19.91 -31.71
C THR A 286 44.15 19.75 -32.67
N ALA A 287 43.33 20.79 -32.76
CA ALA A 287 42.21 20.85 -33.70
C ALA A 287 42.49 22.00 -34.67
N THR A 288 42.45 21.70 -35.96
CA THR A 288 42.72 22.69 -37.01
C THR A 288 41.46 22.96 -37.81
N LEU A 289 41.05 24.23 -37.87
CA LEU A 289 39.98 24.71 -38.75
C LEU A 289 40.62 25.37 -39.98
N ASN A 290 40.15 25.03 -41.19
CA ASN A 290 40.75 25.55 -42.42
C ASN A 290 39.71 26.26 -43.29
N PRO A 291 39.65 27.61 -43.24
CA PRO A 291 38.67 28.39 -43.99
C PRO A 291 38.93 28.52 -45.49
N ALA A 292 40.11 28.14 -45.97
CA ALA A 292 40.61 28.70 -47.24
C ALA A 292 40.94 27.66 -48.31
N VAL A 293 40.96 26.37 -47.97
CA VAL A 293 41.33 25.30 -48.89
C VAL A 293 40.20 24.29 -48.94
N SER A 294 39.84 23.87 -50.16
CA SER A 294 38.90 22.78 -50.43
C SER A 294 39.53 21.43 -50.05
N PRO A 295 38.91 20.59 -49.18
CA PRO A 295 37.65 20.83 -48.48
C PRO A 295 37.79 21.76 -47.28
N PHE A 296 36.84 22.69 -47.20
CA PHE A 296 36.73 23.67 -46.12
C PHE A 296 36.31 22.98 -44.84
N TYR A 297 37.14 23.01 -43.80
CA TYR A 297 36.85 22.38 -42.51
C TYR A 297 36.45 23.41 -41.46
N TRP A 298 35.23 23.27 -40.92
CA TRP A 298 34.64 24.15 -39.91
C TRP A 298 34.47 23.49 -38.55
N ALA A 299 34.59 22.17 -38.46
CA ALA A 299 34.69 21.43 -37.20
C ALA A 299 35.82 20.40 -37.29
N ASN A 300 36.54 20.22 -36.19
CA ASN A 300 37.58 19.22 -36.07
C ASN A 300 37.62 18.71 -34.63
N PHE A 301 37.31 17.43 -34.47
CA PHE A 301 37.35 16.72 -33.21
C PHE A 301 38.43 15.65 -33.30
N SER A 302 39.25 15.62 -32.28
CA SER A 302 40.32 14.66 -32.12
C SER A 302 40.18 14.00 -30.76
N SER A 303 40.60 12.76 -30.68
CA SER A 303 40.70 12.09 -29.41
C SER A 303 41.88 11.14 -29.37
N SER A 304 42.38 10.92 -28.17
CA SER A 304 43.57 10.11 -27.94
C SER A 304 43.31 9.17 -26.78
N TYR A 305 43.53 7.88 -27.00
CA TYR A 305 43.58 6.91 -25.93
C TYR A 305 44.90 7.06 -25.16
N ILE A 306 44.81 7.20 -23.84
CA ILE A 306 45.97 7.45 -22.98
C ILE A 306 46.67 6.12 -22.62
N GLY A 307 45.99 4.98 -22.80
CA GLY A 307 46.54 3.66 -22.48
C GLY A 307 47.44 3.06 -23.58
N GLY A 308 48.75 3.07 -23.37
CA GLY A 308 49.63 2.06 -24.00
C GLY A 308 50.36 2.41 -25.28
N THR A 309 50.68 3.69 -25.54
CA THR A 309 51.84 4.00 -26.39
C THR A 309 53.09 4.11 -25.54
N SER A 310 53.92 3.07 -25.58
CA SER A 310 55.31 3.08 -25.14
C SER A 310 56.08 4.17 -25.91
N GLY A 311 56.17 5.39 -25.36
CA GLY A 311 57.07 6.39 -25.95
C GLY A 311 56.89 7.87 -25.59
N SER A 312 55.82 8.30 -24.92
CA SER A 312 55.70 9.72 -24.53
C SER A 312 55.79 9.90 -23.01
N ASN A 313 56.66 10.81 -22.57
CA ASN A 313 57.04 11.07 -21.17
C ASN A 313 55.95 11.77 -20.33
N THR A 314 54.68 11.71 -20.72
CA THR A 314 53.59 12.19 -19.87
C THR A 314 53.26 11.10 -18.86
N ARG A 315 53.50 11.36 -17.56
CA ARG A 315 53.06 10.48 -16.47
C ARG A 315 51.53 10.41 -16.51
N ASN A 316 50.99 9.34 -17.10
CA ASN A 316 49.55 9.09 -17.08
C ASN A 316 49.15 8.74 -15.63
N ALA A 317 48.22 9.49 -15.04
CA ALA A 317 47.78 9.19 -13.69
C ALA A 317 46.90 7.92 -13.71
N PRO A 318 46.97 7.07 -12.67
CA PRO A 318 45.99 6.01 -12.50
C PRO A 318 44.57 6.58 -12.60
N GLY A 319 43.69 5.90 -13.33
CA GLY A 319 42.32 6.36 -13.55
C GLY A 319 42.11 7.17 -14.83
N ASP A 320 43.15 7.59 -15.55
CA ASP A 320 43.00 8.28 -16.84
C ASP A 320 42.74 7.30 -17.99
N PHE A 321 41.75 7.62 -18.83
CA PHE A 321 41.29 6.75 -19.91
C PHE A 321 41.57 7.35 -21.29
N SER A 322 40.96 8.48 -21.61
CA SER A 322 41.09 9.13 -22.93
C SER A 322 40.90 10.64 -22.85
N ASN A 323 41.40 11.36 -23.85
CA ASN A 323 41.16 12.79 -24.00
C ASN A 323 40.38 13.04 -25.28
N ILE A 324 39.41 13.96 -25.25
CA ILE A 324 38.65 14.44 -26.41
C ILE A 324 38.87 15.94 -26.52
N PHE A 325 39.31 16.41 -27.68
CA PHE A 325 39.46 17.82 -27.96
C PHE A 325 38.79 18.17 -29.28
N GLY A 326 37.87 19.13 -29.24
CA GLY A 326 37.13 19.60 -30.40
C GLY A 326 37.19 21.11 -30.54
N ALA A 327 37.25 21.57 -31.78
CA ALA A 327 37.02 22.97 -32.14
C ALA A 327 36.01 23.04 -33.28
N TRP A 328 35.11 24.02 -33.25
CA TRP A 328 34.19 24.30 -34.34
C TRP A 328 33.87 25.79 -34.44
N ALA A 329 33.37 26.20 -35.59
CA ALA A 329 32.88 27.56 -35.81
C ALA A 329 31.51 27.50 -36.50
N PHE A 330 30.68 28.50 -36.21
CA PHE A 330 29.34 28.62 -36.79
C PHE A 330 29.40 29.10 -38.24
N GLY A 331 28.35 28.74 -39.01
CA GLY A 331 28.16 29.05 -40.42
C GLY A 331 28.85 30.34 -40.89
N GLY A 332 29.90 30.17 -41.69
CA GLY A 332 30.52 31.31 -42.36
C GLY A 332 29.59 31.83 -43.44
N GLU A 333 29.34 33.13 -43.47
CA GLU A 333 28.82 33.76 -44.67
C GLU A 333 29.84 33.55 -45.80
N TYR A 334 29.43 32.81 -46.83
CA TYR A 334 30.25 32.56 -48.02
C TYR A 334 29.94 33.63 -49.06
N ASN A 335 30.80 34.63 -49.13
CA ASN A 335 30.89 35.50 -50.31
C ASN A 335 32.18 35.17 -51.06
N ALA A 336 32.22 35.43 -52.37
CA ALA A 336 33.37 35.11 -53.24
C ALA A 336 34.72 35.65 -52.71
N ASP A 337 34.68 36.64 -51.81
CA ASP A 337 35.83 37.37 -51.30
C ASP A 337 36.05 37.24 -49.77
N ARG A 338 35.15 36.61 -48.99
CA ARG A 338 35.25 36.55 -47.51
C ARG A 338 34.67 35.27 -46.90
N VAL A 339 35.37 34.74 -45.89
CA VAL A 339 34.86 33.76 -44.92
C VAL A 339 35.01 34.36 -43.53
N LEU A 340 33.89 34.56 -42.84
CA LEU A 340 33.87 34.96 -41.44
C LEU A 340 33.63 33.75 -40.54
N PHE A 341 34.53 33.49 -39.60
CA PHE A 341 34.30 32.54 -38.51
C PHE A 341 34.05 33.33 -37.23
N THR A 342 32.79 33.44 -36.83
CA THR A 342 32.46 34.03 -35.53
C THR A 342 31.11 33.55 -35.05
N PRO A 343 30.98 33.08 -33.79
CA PRO A 343 32.05 32.67 -32.84
C PRO A 343 32.77 31.34 -33.19
N SER A 344 33.92 31.10 -32.55
CA SER A 344 34.55 29.76 -32.51
C SER A 344 34.49 29.17 -31.10
N GLU A 345 34.27 27.87 -31.02
CA GLU A 345 33.98 27.14 -29.80
C GLU A 345 34.98 25.99 -29.66
N THR A 346 35.41 25.71 -28.43
CA THR A 346 36.27 24.56 -28.13
C THR A 346 35.74 23.78 -26.94
N VAL A 347 35.92 22.48 -26.98
CA VAL A 347 35.66 21.56 -25.87
C VAL A 347 36.89 20.71 -25.63
N ASP A 348 37.31 20.60 -24.37
CA ASP A 348 38.47 19.83 -23.94
C ASP A 348 38.05 18.93 -22.78
N CYS A 349 37.93 17.62 -23.04
CA CYS A 349 37.44 16.65 -22.07
C CYS A 349 38.51 15.64 -21.70
N ASN A 350 38.63 15.34 -20.41
CA ASN A 350 39.35 14.17 -19.92
C ASN A 350 38.36 13.11 -19.46
N VAL A 351 38.56 11.88 -19.91
CA VAL A 351 37.73 10.74 -19.54
C VAL A 351 38.50 9.91 -18.52
N HIS A 352 37.85 9.64 -17.40
CA HIS A 352 38.40 8.87 -16.30
C HIS A 352 37.63 7.57 -16.12
N PHE A 353 38.31 6.54 -15.61
CA PHE A 353 37.70 5.32 -15.15
C PHE A 353 37.65 5.28 -13.62
N GLY A 354 36.55 4.76 -13.08
CA GLY A 354 36.30 4.80 -11.65
C GLY A 354 35.04 4.06 -11.25
N TRP A 355 34.46 4.48 -10.13
CA TRP A 355 33.22 3.93 -9.58
C TRP A 355 32.18 5.03 -9.45
N VAL A 356 30.91 4.69 -9.67
CA VAL A 356 29.79 5.61 -9.45
C VAL A 356 28.60 4.84 -8.89
N TRP A 357 27.69 5.54 -8.22
CA TRP A 357 26.43 4.95 -7.81
C TRP A 357 25.36 5.08 -8.89
N ALA A 358 24.74 3.95 -9.21
CA ALA A 358 23.59 3.85 -10.09
C ALA A 358 22.35 3.45 -9.28
N THR A 359 21.19 4.00 -9.62
CA THR A 359 19.93 3.70 -8.96
C THR A 359 18.86 3.32 -9.97
N GLN A 360 18.10 2.26 -9.68
CA GLN A 360 16.87 1.89 -10.39
C GLN A 360 15.72 1.72 -9.40
N ILE A 361 14.54 2.24 -9.72
CA ILE A 361 13.32 2.06 -8.91
C ILE A 361 12.27 1.38 -9.79
N GLY A 362 11.88 0.16 -9.41
CA GLY A 362 10.93 -0.65 -10.13
C GLY A 362 11.30 -0.80 -11.61
N SER A 363 10.35 -0.43 -12.48
CA SER A 363 10.47 -0.46 -13.93
C SER A 363 10.91 0.88 -14.56
N ASN A 364 11.38 1.84 -13.75
CA ASN A 364 11.90 3.10 -14.29
C ASN A 364 13.30 2.90 -14.87
N SER A 365 13.67 3.71 -15.86
CA SER A 365 15.03 3.75 -16.39
C SER A 365 16.04 4.04 -15.26
N PRO A 366 17.18 3.34 -15.23
CA PRO A 366 18.19 3.59 -14.22
C PRO A 366 18.87 4.94 -14.44
N THR A 367 19.40 5.50 -13.35
CA THR A 367 20.04 6.82 -13.31
C THR A 367 21.37 6.73 -12.58
N LEU A 368 22.33 7.57 -12.96
CA LEU A 368 23.60 7.71 -12.25
C LEU A 368 23.58 8.94 -11.36
N ASP A 369 24.23 8.83 -10.22
CA ASP A 369 24.60 9.97 -9.41
C ASP A 369 26.03 10.40 -9.75
N SER A 370 26.18 11.26 -10.76
CA SER A 370 27.49 11.72 -11.25
C SER A 370 28.33 12.43 -10.16
N THR A 371 27.69 12.95 -9.12
CA THR A 371 28.40 13.61 -8.00
C THR A 371 29.15 12.62 -7.11
N THR A 372 28.82 11.34 -7.22
CA THR A 372 29.46 10.26 -6.45
C THR A 372 30.61 9.59 -7.18
N PHE A 373 30.99 10.11 -8.35
CA PHE A 373 32.08 9.52 -9.13
C PHE A 373 33.39 9.57 -8.34
N GLU A 374 33.98 8.39 -8.16
CA GLU A 374 35.27 8.20 -7.52
C GLU A 374 36.26 7.68 -8.57
N LYS A 375 37.18 8.55 -8.98
CA LYS A 375 38.27 8.19 -9.88
C LYS A 375 39.09 7.07 -9.23
N ASN A 376 39.46 6.07 -10.03
CA ASN A 376 40.27 4.99 -9.49
C ASN A 376 41.76 5.36 -9.46
N ASP A 377 42.27 5.67 -8.26
CA ASP A 377 43.65 6.10 -8.03
C ASP A 377 44.67 4.96 -7.94
N THR A 378 44.22 3.69 -8.08
CA THR A 378 45.10 2.52 -7.98
C THR A 378 45.32 1.85 -9.34
N GLU A 379 46.54 1.39 -9.64
CA GLU A 379 46.82 0.61 -10.85
C GLU A 379 46.14 -0.77 -10.87
N GLY A 380 45.47 -1.18 -9.79
CA GLY A 380 44.87 -2.51 -9.66
C GLY A 380 43.80 -2.81 -10.72
N LEU A 381 42.92 -1.84 -10.99
CA LEU A 381 41.82 -1.98 -11.95
C LEU A 381 42.32 -2.02 -13.41
N SER A 382 43.35 -1.22 -13.73
CA SER A 382 43.97 -1.20 -15.06
C SER A 382 44.79 -2.48 -15.35
N LYS A 383 45.39 -3.08 -14.30
CA LYS A 383 46.09 -4.37 -14.39
C LYS A 383 45.14 -5.57 -14.53
N GLN A 384 43.97 -5.54 -13.88
CA GLN A 384 42.99 -6.63 -13.92
C GLN A 384 42.31 -6.81 -15.29
N ILE A 385 42.15 -5.73 -16.06
CA ILE A 385 41.34 -5.77 -17.29
C ILE A 385 42.20 -5.71 -18.56
N GLY A 386 43.49 -5.37 -18.43
CA GLY A 386 44.39 -5.24 -19.57
C GLY A 386 44.05 -4.01 -20.41
N LEU A 387 44.98 -3.06 -20.50
CA LEU A 387 44.80 -1.78 -21.21
C LEU A 387 44.34 -1.94 -22.68
N MET A 388 44.67 -3.05 -23.33
CA MET A 388 44.24 -3.37 -24.70
C MET A 388 42.73 -3.68 -24.79
N VAL A 389 42.13 -4.21 -23.73
CA VAL A 389 40.70 -4.57 -23.69
C VAL A 389 39.85 -3.32 -23.45
N ILE A 390 40.33 -2.40 -22.61
CA ILE A 390 39.64 -1.12 -22.33
C ILE A 390 39.67 -0.19 -23.56
N GLY A 391 40.74 -0.22 -24.36
CA GLY A 391 40.80 0.53 -25.63
C GLY A 391 39.66 0.18 -26.61
N ARG A 392 39.14 -1.07 -26.57
CA ARG A 392 38.00 -1.51 -27.39
C ARG A 392 36.68 -0.86 -27.00
N ILE A 393 36.56 -0.33 -25.79
CA ILE A 393 35.39 0.43 -25.34
C ILE A 393 35.31 1.77 -26.11
N TYR A 394 36.47 2.28 -26.54
CA TYR A 394 36.64 3.56 -27.19
C TYR A 394 36.59 3.48 -28.72
N GLY A 395 37.06 2.38 -29.32
CA GLY A 395 36.93 2.10 -30.76
C GLY A 395 37.91 1.06 -31.31
N GLU A 396 37.81 0.72 -32.60
CA GLU A 396 38.80 -0.11 -33.29
C GLU A 396 39.87 0.76 -33.98
N SER A 397 41.12 0.31 -34.03
CA SER A 397 42.19 0.98 -34.80
C SER A 397 42.58 2.39 -34.32
N ASN A 398 42.43 2.69 -33.02
CA ASN A 398 42.67 4.02 -32.43
C ASN A 398 41.76 5.14 -33.00
N ARG A 399 40.65 4.80 -33.66
CA ARG A 399 39.63 5.79 -34.07
C ARG A 399 38.46 5.76 -33.09
N SER A 400 38.22 6.89 -32.45
CA SER A 400 37.10 7.14 -31.54
C SER A 400 35.90 7.66 -32.30
N PRO A 401 34.67 7.46 -31.79
CA PRO A 401 33.48 8.16 -32.30
C PRO A 401 33.56 9.69 -32.15
N PHE A 402 34.49 10.18 -31.32
CA PHE A 402 34.76 11.61 -31.16
C PHE A 402 35.98 12.08 -31.97
N SER A 403 36.37 11.34 -33.00
CA SER A 403 37.40 11.76 -33.97
C SER A 403 36.75 11.95 -35.33
N PHE A 404 36.31 13.18 -35.61
CA PHE A 404 35.56 13.51 -36.83
C PHE A 404 35.89 14.92 -37.31
N THR A 405 35.62 15.17 -38.59
CA THR A 405 35.75 16.48 -39.22
C THR A 405 34.43 16.91 -39.86
N GLY A 406 34.10 18.19 -39.70
CA GLY A 406 32.97 18.85 -40.36
C GLY A 406 33.48 19.68 -41.53
N ALA A 407 33.00 19.37 -42.74
CA ALA A 407 33.37 20.06 -43.97
C ALA A 407 32.17 20.72 -44.66
N ALA A 408 32.40 21.78 -45.44
CA ALA A 408 31.34 22.41 -46.22
C ALA A 408 30.96 21.59 -47.46
N VAL A 409 29.67 21.49 -47.75
CA VAL A 409 29.15 20.82 -48.95
C VAL A 409 29.48 21.66 -50.18
N GLY A 410 29.94 21.02 -51.26
CA GLY A 410 30.24 21.70 -52.53
C GLY A 410 31.66 22.25 -52.65
N THR A 411 32.47 22.17 -51.58
CA THR A 411 33.92 22.47 -51.62
C THR A 411 34.74 21.18 -51.75
N GLY A 412 34.33 20.22 -52.58
CA GLY A 412 35.07 18.95 -52.77
C GLY A 412 34.84 17.86 -51.71
N ALA A 413 34.08 18.11 -50.65
CA ALA A 413 33.56 17.07 -49.75
C ALA A 413 32.14 16.66 -50.14
N ASN A 414 31.84 15.36 -50.05
CA ASN A 414 30.53 14.79 -50.38
C ASN A 414 29.57 14.71 -49.17
N SER A 415 30.07 14.93 -47.94
CA SER A 415 29.29 14.90 -46.71
C SER A 415 29.67 16.06 -45.80
N ILE A 416 28.71 16.52 -44.98
CA ILE A 416 28.90 17.60 -44.00
C ILE A 416 29.81 17.13 -42.86
N PHE A 417 29.62 15.90 -42.40
CA PHE A 417 30.50 15.22 -41.45
C PHE A 417 31.00 13.92 -42.05
N ASP A 418 32.20 13.52 -41.66
CA ASP A 418 32.74 12.18 -41.97
C ASP A 418 32.22 11.08 -41.03
N ASP A 419 31.63 11.46 -39.89
CA ASP A 419 31.04 10.57 -38.88
C ASP A 419 29.65 11.07 -38.42
N PRO A 420 28.63 10.20 -38.29
CA PRO A 420 27.29 10.57 -37.82
C PRO A 420 27.26 11.16 -36.39
N ILE A 421 28.21 10.81 -35.53
CA ILE A 421 28.31 11.39 -34.18
C ILE A 421 28.61 12.88 -34.26
N GLY A 422 29.37 13.34 -35.27
CA GLY A 422 29.62 14.77 -35.48
C GLY A 422 28.33 15.55 -35.72
N TYR A 423 27.45 15.00 -36.56
CA TYR A 423 26.12 15.57 -36.81
C TYR A 423 25.25 15.59 -35.55
N LEU A 424 25.19 14.49 -34.80
CA LEU A 424 24.40 14.42 -33.59
C LEU A 424 24.93 15.34 -32.47
N LEU A 425 26.24 15.58 -32.45
CA LEU A 425 26.89 16.40 -31.43
C LEU A 425 26.73 17.90 -31.71
N LEU A 426 26.91 18.31 -32.98
CA LEU A 426 26.97 19.72 -33.38
C LEU A 426 25.75 20.23 -34.17
N ASP A 427 24.89 19.34 -34.67
CA ASP A 427 23.83 19.63 -35.64
C ASP A 427 24.36 20.09 -37.02
N GLU A 428 23.48 20.28 -38.00
CA GLU A 428 23.84 20.65 -39.38
C GLU A 428 24.58 21.99 -39.47
N THR A 429 24.19 22.96 -38.63
CA THR A 429 24.67 24.34 -38.69
C THR A 429 25.79 24.65 -37.71
N ALA A 430 26.18 23.67 -36.90
CA ALA A 430 27.10 23.85 -35.78
C ALA A 430 26.63 24.83 -34.71
N TYR A 431 25.38 25.38 -34.77
CA TYR A 431 24.86 26.45 -33.88
C TYR A 431 24.54 25.99 -32.46
N ILE A 432 25.56 25.42 -31.83
CA ILE A 432 25.60 24.97 -30.45
C ILE A 432 26.81 25.54 -29.69
N HIS A 433 26.59 26.00 -28.47
CA HIS A 433 27.64 26.49 -27.58
C HIS A 433 28.48 25.35 -26.98
N ALA A 434 29.74 25.66 -26.64
CA ALA A 434 30.65 24.64 -26.14
C ALA A 434 30.22 23.98 -24.84
N ASP A 435 29.52 24.68 -23.96
CA ASP A 435 29.02 24.14 -22.68
C ASP A 435 27.96 23.06 -22.91
N VAL A 436 27.15 23.19 -23.97
CA VAL A 436 26.15 22.19 -24.35
C VAL A 436 26.83 20.97 -24.94
N VAL A 437 27.86 21.17 -25.79
CA VAL A 437 28.65 20.07 -26.37
C VAL A 437 29.41 19.30 -25.30
N GLY A 438 30.05 19.99 -24.35
CA GLY A 438 30.71 19.35 -23.20
C GLY A 438 29.74 18.48 -22.39
N ARG A 439 28.59 19.04 -22.00
CA ARG A 439 27.54 18.29 -21.28
C ARG A 439 26.99 17.12 -22.09
N ARG A 440 26.90 17.23 -23.42
CA ARG A 440 26.50 16.13 -24.29
C ARG A 440 27.52 14.99 -24.22
N ILE A 441 28.82 15.29 -24.34
CA ILE A 441 29.91 14.31 -24.22
C ILE A 441 29.87 13.64 -22.84
N GLU A 442 29.73 14.39 -21.76
CA GLU A 442 29.59 13.84 -20.40
C GLU A 442 28.44 12.84 -20.29
N LYS A 443 27.26 13.20 -20.82
CA LYS A 443 26.09 12.32 -20.83
C LYS A 443 26.30 11.07 -21.67
N VAL A 444 27.09 11.12 -22.75
CA VAL A 444 27.44 9.91 -23.52
C VAL A 444 28.15 8.88 -22.64
N PHE A 445 29.13 9.30 -21.84
CA PHE A 445 29.86 8.38 -20.96
C PHE A 445 29.01 7.88 -19.78
N GLN A 446 28.12 8.74 -19.26
CA GLN A 446 27.12 8.31 -18.28
C GLN A 446 26.17 7.25 -18.86
N MET A 447 25.71 7.45 -20.09
CA MET A 447 24.86 6.48 -20.78
C MET A 447 25.61 5.18 -21.06
N ALA A 448 26.87 5.24 -21.51
CA ALA A 448 27.70 4.07 -21.71
C ALA A 448 27.84 3.25 -20.41
N THR A 449 27.99 3.94 -19.28
CA THR A 449 28.03 3.33 -17.95
C THR A 449 26.72 2.64 -17.58
N LEU A 450 25.58 3.29 -17.79
CA LEU A 450 24.29 2.67 -17.50
C LEU A 450 23.99 1.47 -18.41
N MET A 451 24.34 1.56 -19.69
CA MET A 451 24.20 0.44 -20.64
C MET A 451 25.08 -0.74 -20.24
N ALA A 452 26.33 -0.49 -19.83
CA ALA A 452 27.22 -1.52 -19.35
C ALA A 452 26.68 -2.21 -18.09
N TRP A 453 26.15 -1.42 -17.14
CA TRP A 453 25.48 -1.98 -15.95
C TRP A 453 24.24 -2.80 -16.31
N GLY A 454 23.42 -2.33 -17.24
CA GLY A 454 22.24 -3.06 -17.68
C GLY A 454 22.54 -4.38 -18.39
N ARG A 455 23.67 -4.47 -19.09
CA ARG A 455 24.16 -5.70 -19.73
C ARG A 455 24.69 -6.71 -18.71
N GLN A 456 25.48 -6.25 -17.75
CA GLN A 456 26.08 -7.11 -16.72
C GLN A 456 25.83 -6.55 -15.30
N PRO A 457 24.61 -6.68 -14.77
CA PRO A 457 24.28 -6.15 -13.44
C PRO A 457 25.02 -6.87 -12.30
N SER A 458 25.45 -8.13 -12.50
CA SER A 458 26.16 -8.93 -11.50
C SER A 458 27.61 -8.52 -11.29
N ALA A 459 28.17 -7.63 -12.12
CA ALA A 459 29.53 -7.11 -11.95
C ALA A 459 29.59 -5.95 -10.92
N ALA A 460 28.44 -5.53 -10.38
CA ALA A 460 28.32 -4.39 -9.47
C ALA A 460 28.04 -4.84 -8.03
N HIS A 461 28.46 -4.02 -7.06
CA HIS A 461 28.00 -4.16 -5.67
C HIS A 461 26.59 -3.60 -5.55
N ALA A 462 25.58 -4.45 -5.41
CA ALA A 462 24.19 -4.04 -5.45
C ALA A 462 23.51 -4.15 -4.08
N TYR A 463 22.71 -3.14 -3.75
CA TYR A 463 21.86 -3.09 -2.57
C TYR A 463 20.40 -3.08 -3.02
N TYR A 464 19.69 -4.16 -2.74
CA TYR A 464 18.29 -4.33 -3.07
C TYR A 464 17.43 -3.95 -1.87
N THR A 465 16.64 -2.90 -2.02
CA THR A 465 15.67 -2.46 -1.02
C THR A 465 14.28 -2.87 -1.48
N THR A 466 13.60 -3.70 -0.70
CA THR A 466 12.20 -4.09 -0.97
C THR A 466 11.30 -3.55 0.13
N THR A 467 10.19 -2.93 -0.27
CA THR A 467 9.16 -2.46 0.66
C THR A 467 7.93 -3.33 0.53
N ILE A 468 7.54 -4.00 1.62
CA ILE A 468 6.35 -4.85 1.68
C ILE A 468 5.34 -4.19 2.61
N THR A 469 4.13 -3.97 2.12
CA THR A 469 3.02 -3.48 2.94
C THR A 469 2.34 -4.67 3.62
N LYS A 470 2.34 -4.71 4.95
CA LYS A 470 1.57 -5.67 5.74
C LYS A 470 0.36 -4.99 6.37
N THR A 471 -0.79 -5.67 6.37
CA THR A 471 -2.02 -5.19 7.00
C THR A 471 -2.33 -6.06 8.21
N HIS A 472 -2.81 -5.47 9.30
CA HIS A 472 -3.27 -6.21 10.47
C HIS A 472 -4.52 -5.58 11.08
N TYR A 473 -5.29 -6.38 11.82
CA TYR A 473 -6.44 -5.89 12.58
C TYR A 473 -5.99 -5.16 13.84
N VAL A 474 -6.62 -4.02 14.11
CA VAL A 474 -6.45 -3.21 15.33
C VAL A 474 -7.79 -3.10 16.02
N TYR A 475 -7.78 -3.35 17.34
CA TYR A 475 -8.95 -3.36 18.21
C TYR A 475 -8.90 -2.14 19.12
N ASP A 476 -9.87 -1.23 18.99
CA ASP A 476 -10.00 -0.09 19.90
C ASP A 476 -10.76 -0.49 21.16
N SER A 477 -10.05 -0.54 22.29
CA SER A 477 -10.58 -0.94 23.59
C SER A 477 -11.69 -0.02 24.11
N ARG A 478 -11.82 1.21 23.59
CA ARG A 478 -12.89 2.14 24.00
C ARG A 478 -14.28 1.61 23.67
N TYR A 479 -14.41 0.82 22.61
CA TYR A 479 -15.70 0.23 22.21
C TYR A 479 -16.18 -0.86 23.19
N LEU A 480 -15.30 -1.41 24.05
CA LEU A 480 -15.70 -2.32 25.12
C LEU A 480 -16.62 -1.66 26.15
N LEU A 481 -16.63 -0.32 26.27
CA LEU A 481 -17.56 0.38 27.16
C LEU A 481 -19.03 0.08 26.84
N VAL A 482 -19.33 -0.27 25.59
CA VAL A 482 -20.71 -0.60 25.17
C VAL A 482 -21.20 -1.91 25.81
N LEU A 483 -20.30 -2.79 26.28
CA LEU A 483 -20.67 -3.99 27.03
C LEU A 483 -21.30 -3.69 28.40
N PHE A 484 -21.17 -2.47 28.94
CA PHE A 484 -21.89 -2.09 30.16
C PHE A 484 -23.41 -2.12 29.98
N ILE A 485 -23.92 -1.90 28.76
CA ILE A 485 -25.37 -1.88 28.47
C ILE A 485 -26.02 -3.21 28.90
N PRO A 486 -25.62 -4.38 28.37
CA PRO A 486 -26.22 -5.64 28.76
C PRO A 486 -25.94 -6.01 30.23
N VAL A 487 -24.83 -5.57 30.85
CA VAL A 487 -24.55 -5.82 32.29
C VAL A 487 -25.54 -5.08 33.17
N ILE A 488 -25.77 -3.80 32.89
CA ILE A 488 -26.72 -2.97 33.65
C ILE A 488 -28.15 -3.49 33.41
N ALA A 489 -28.48 -3.88 32.16
CA ALA A 489 -29.78 -4.49 31.83
C ALA A 489 -30.05 -5.75 32.66
N ALA A 490 -29.06 -6.63 32.72
CA ALA A 490 -29.08 -7.86 33.51
C ALA A 490 -29.28 -7.55 35.00
N PHE A 491 -28.41 -6.71 35.56
CA PHE A 491 -28.43 -6.37 36.98
C PHE A 491 -29.77 -5.76 37.43
N LEU A 492 -30.29 -4.77 36.69
CA LEU A 492 -31.57 -4.10 37.01
C LEU A 492 -32.78 -5.00 36.79
N GLY A 493 -32.71 -5.94 35.85
CA GLY A 493 -33.72 -6.97 35.64
C GLY A 493 -33.77 -7.94 36.81
N GLY A 494 -32.61 -8.42 37.26
CA GLY A 494 -32.48 -9.40 38.34
C GLY A 494 -32.67 -8.85 39.76
N ILE A 495 -32.33 -7.59 40.02
CA ILE A 495 -32.32 -7.05 41.40
C ILE A 495 -33.69 -7.21 42.09
N GLY A 496 -33.69 -7.83 43.28
CA GLY A 496 -34.90 -8.14 44.05
C GLY A 496 -35.81 -9.24 43.45
N LYS A 497 -35.39 -9.91 42.37
CA LYS A 497 -36.20 -10.89 41.60
C LYS A 497 -35.50 -12.25 41.43
N TRP A 498 -34.58 -12.55 42.33
CA TRP A 498 -33.80 -13.80 42.33
C TRP A 498 -34.51 -14.98 43.01
N HIS A 499 -35.64 -14.74 43.66
CA HIS A 499 -36.36 -15.80 44.37
C HIS A 499 -36.97 -16.79 43.37
N MET A 500 -36.71 -18.08 43.56
CA MET A 500 -37.20 -19.15 42.70
C MET A 500 -38.20 -20.01 43.47
N GLY A 501 -39.45 -19.97 43.00
CA GLY A 501 -40.52 -20.83 43.49
C GLY A 501 -40.54 -22.20 42.82
N ASP A 502 -41.26 -23.13 43.42
CA ASP A 502 -41.53 -24.46 42.86
C ASP A 502 -42.69 -24.40 41.84
N SER A 503 -42.97 -25.47 41.10
CA SER A 503 -44.02 -25.53 40.06
C SER A 503 -45.42 -25.21 40.57
N ARG A 504 -45.62 -25.32 41.90
CA ARG A 504 -46.85 -24.92 42.59
C ARG A 504 -46.96 -23.41 42.76
N GLU A 505 -45.86 -22.69 42.83
CA GLU A 505 -45.84 -21.23 42.96
C GLU A 505 -45.67 -20.56 41.60
N VAL A 506 -44.84 -21.16 40.74
CA VAL A 506 -44.51 -20.68 39.39
C VAL A 506 -45.00 -21.70 38.36
N PRO A 507 -46.30 -21.71 38.03
CA PRO A 507 -46.87 -22.65 37.06
C PRO A 507 -46.48 -22.34 35.61
N GLY A 508 -45.92 -21.15 35.36
CA GLY A 508 -45.66 -20.64 34.01
C GLY A 508 -46.95 -20.43 33.23
N TYR A 509 -46.86 -20.34 31.90
CA TYR A 509 -48.01 -20.19 31.00
C TYR A 509 -48.78 -21.49 30.76
N ASN A 510 -48.93 -22.36 31.77
CA ASN A 510 -49.70 -23.60 31.64
C ASN A 510 -51.21 -23.30 31.80
N PRO A 511 -52.01 -23.33 30.73
CA PRO A 511 -53.41 -22.90 30.77
C PRO A 511 -54.27 -23.75 31.69
N MET A 512 -53.95 -25.05 31.84
CA MET A 512 -54.69 -25.96 32.72
C MET A 512 -54.50 -25.62 34.20
N VAL A 513 -53.27 -25.28 34.59
CA VAL A 513 -52.95 -24.93 35.98
C VAL A 513 -53.46 -23.53 36.33
N ILE A 514 -53.47 -22.62 35.35
CA ILE A 514 -54.07 -21.29 35.50
C ILE A 514 -55.60 -21.43 35.67
N ALA A 515 -56.27 -22.22 34.82
CA ALA A 515 -57.70 -22.46 34.92
C ALA A 515 -58.10 -23.17 36.23
N SER A 516 -57.29 -24.11 36.72
CA SER A 516 -57.57 -24.83 37.97
C SER A 516 -57.43 -23.97 39.24
N ARG A 517 -56.83 -22.76 39.14
CA ARG A 517 -56.71 -21.82 40.27
C ARG A 517 -57.94 -20.93 40.47
N GLY A 518 -58.95 -21.04 39.60
CA GLY A 518 -60.21 -20.31 39.71
C GLY A 518 -60.10 -18.81 39.40
N PRO A 519 -61.22 -18.07 39.36
CA PRO A 519 -61.22 -16.63 39.11
C PRO A 519 -60.47 -15.89 40.22
N VAL A 520 -59.61 -14.94 39.84
CA VAL A 520 -58.89 -14.06 40.76
C VAL A 520 -59.91 -13.32 41.63
N ILE A 521 -59.75 -13.38 42.96
CA ILE A 521 -60.60 -12.66 43.91
C ILE A 521 -60.59 -11.17 43.55
N GLY A 522 -61.76 -10.64 43.15
CA GLY A 522 -61.93 -9.30 42.57
C GLY A 522 -62.56 -9.29 41.17
N VAL A 523 -62.50 -10.39 40.42
CA VAL A 523 -63.20 -10.55 39.11
C VAL A 523 -64.64 -11.07 39.29
N ALA A 524 -64.95 -11.66 40.45
CA ALA A 524 -66.30 -12.15 40.77
C ALA A 524 -67.38 -11.06 40.62
N ARG A 525 -67.09 -9.80 40.98
CA ARG A 525 -68.04 -8.69 40.84
C ARG A 525 -68.39 -8.32 39.38
N LEU A 526 -67.62 -8.76 38.38
CA LEU A 526 -67.98 -8.60 36.98
C LEU A 526 -68.93 -9.70 36.47
N TRP A 527 -69.01 -10.82 37.20
CA TRP A 527 -69.83 -11.98 36.86
C TRP A 527 -71.10 -12.09 37.72
N ASP A 528 -71.17 -11.38 38.86
CA ASP A 528 -72.34 -11.29 39.75
C ASP A 528 -73.55 -10.55 39.15
N GLY A 529 -73.53 -10.21 37.85
CA GLY A 529 -74.66 -9.60 37.14
C GLY A 529 -75.66 -10.60 36.55
N ILE A 530 -75.41 -11.91 36.66
CA ILE A 530 -76.32 -12.95 36.14
C ILE A 530 -76.93 -13.68 37.34
N THR A 531 -78.13 -13.27 37.74
CA THR A 531 -78.94 -14.01 38.71
C THR A 531 -79.64 -15.19 38.03
N PRO A 532 -79.95 -16.29 38.76
CA PRO A 532 -80.51 -17.52 38.19
C PRO A 532 -81.95 -17.42 37.66
N GLU A 533 -82.50 -16.23 37.49
CA GLU A 533 -83.89 -16.02 37.02
C GLU A 533 -84.01 -15.75 35.51
N ASP A 534 -82.89 -15.73 34.76
CA ASP A 534 -82.90 -15.51 33.30
C ASP A 534 -82.71 -16.80 32.47
N GLU A 535 -83.02 -17.97 33.03
CA GLU A 535 -82.85 -19.28 32.34
C GLU A 535 -83.82 -19.50 31.16
N ASP A 536 -84.85 -18.65 31.00
CA ASP A 536 -85.90 -18.81 29.97
C ASP A 536 -85.96 -17.72 28.89
N ARG A 537 -84.92 -16.88 28.73
CA ARG A 537 -84.83 -15.96 27.57
C ARG A 537 -83.89 -16.51 26.50
N PRO A 538 -84.27 -16.56 25.22
CA PRO A 538 -83.31 -16.74 24.13
C PRO A 538 -82.49 -15.45 24.00
N VAL A 539 -81.37 -15.37 24.71
CA VAL A 539 -80.37 -14.30 24.61
C VAL A 539 -79.45 -14.67 23.45
N GLY A 540 -79.45 -14.01 22.29
CA GLY A 540 -79.39 -12.57 22.11
C GLY A 540 -77.94 -12.15 22.25
N SER A 541 -77.24 -11.91 21.14
CA SER A 541 -75.82 -11.56 21.08
C SER A 541 -75.38 -10.59 22.19
N ILE A 542 -74.46 -11.03 23.07
CA ILE A 542 -73.68 -10.11 23.89
C ILE A 542 -72.63 -9.49 22.97
N VAL A 543 -72.90 -8.26 22.54
CA VAL A 543 -71.89 -7.42 21.89
C VAL A 543 -70.97 -6.89 22.99
N ILE A 544 -69.74 -7.39 23.01
CA ILE A 544 -68.65 -6.83 23.82
C ILE A 544 -68.08 -5.64 23.02
N ASP A 545 -68.70 -4.48 23.14
CA ASP A 545 -68.14 -3.24 22.62
C ASP A 545 -66.95 -2.83 23.50
N ASN A 546 -65.75 -3.32 23.12
CA ASN A 546 -64.42 -2.71 23.29
C ASN A 546 -63.24 -3.72 23.23
N TRP A 547 -63.39 -4.83 22.52
CA TRP A 547 -62.26 -5.64 22.07
C TRP A 547 -62.24 -5.70 20.54
N PRO A 548 -61.26 -5.09 19.84
CA PRO A 548 -61.12 -5.35 18.43
C PRO A 548 -60.51 -6.75 18.25
N GLY A 549 -61.35 -7.72 17.89
CA GLY A 549 -60.93 -8.80 16.99
C GLY A 549 -60.98 -10.26 17.46
N VAL A 550 -61.71 -10.66 18.51
CA VAL A 550 -61.93 -12.10 18.78
C VAL A 550 -63.32 -12.37 19.39
N SER A 551 -64.22 -12.98 18.61
CA SER A 551 -65.41 -13.67 19.12
C SER A 551 -65.07 -15.14 19.35
N MET A 552 -65.15 -15.63 20.60
CA MET A 552 -65.11 -17.07 20.91
C MET A 552 -66.50 -17.51 21.38
N ASN A 553 -67.15 -18.35 20.58
CA ASN A 553 -68.37 -19.06 20.99
C ASN A 553 -67.99 -20.28 21.83
N TYR A 554 -68.44 -20.33 23.09
CA TYR A 554 -68.35 -21.52 23.94
C TYR A 554 -69.65 -22.33 23.81
N TYR A 555 -69.54 -23.55 23.30
CA TYR A 555 -70.60 -24.57 23.45
C TYR A 555 -70.25 -25.43 24.67
N GLY A 556 -71.00 -25.26 25.76
CA GLY A 556 -70.90 -26.11 26.95
C GLY A 556 -71.93 -27.25 26.87
N CYS A 557 -71.46 -28.49 26.83
CA CYS A 557 -72.28 -29.66 27.20
C CYS A 557 -72.16 -29.85 28.72
N LEU A 558 -73.19 -29.46 29.47
CA LEU A 558 -73.43 -29.94 30.83
C LEU A 558 -74.42 -31.11 30.73
N GLN A 559 -74.04 -32.28 31.25
CA GLN A 559 -75.02 -33.31 31.64
C GLN A 559 -75.11 -33.34 33.18
N PRO A 560 -76.32 -33.45 33.75
CA PRO A 560 -76.54 -33.35 35.18
C PRO A 560 -76.25 -34.68 35.89
N VAL A 561 -75.61 -34.60 37.05
CA VAL A 561 -75.59 -35.70 38.02
C VAL A 561 -76.86 -35.58 38.85
N GLN A 562 -77.78 -36.53 38.68
CA GLN A 562 -78.93 -36.71 39.56
C GLN A 562 -78.44 -37.17 40.94
N SER A 563 -78.84 -36.44 41.96
CA SER A 563 -78.94 -36.92 43.34
C SER A 563 -80.19 -37.78 43.49
N GLN A 564 -80.07 -39.00 44.02
CA GLN A 564 -81.08 -39.56 44.93
C GLN A 564 -80.51 -40.71 45.75
N GLN A 565 -80.96 -40.70 47.02
CA GLN A 565 -80.83 -41.61 48.18
C GLN A 565 -80.26 -43.02 48.00
#